data_AF-A0AAW2K7V4-F1
#
_entry.id   AF-A0AAW2K7V4-F1
#
_cell.length_a   1.000
_cell.length_b   1.000
_cell.length_c   1.000
_cell.angle_alpha   90.00
_cell.angle_beta   90.00
_cell.angle_gamma   90.00
#
_symmetry.space_group_name_H-M   'P 1'
#
loop_
_entity.id
_entity.type
_entity.pdbx_description
1 polymer ?
#
loop_
_entity_poly.entity_id
_entity_poly.type
_entity_poly.pdbx_seq_one_letter_code
_entity_poly.pdbx_strand_id
1 'polypeptide(L)'
;MTTEIASFIVAKIGRLKDCDLSKGPLSWGLFMRLHVALDVTKPLPRVLKIRTILGDEHIVSFTYERLPNFCYLLGKLGLISKWCESHFQADFVDPVEN
;
A
#
# COMPACT_ATOMS: atom_id res chain seq x y z
N MET A 1 -6.89 -17.58 0.80
CA MET A 1 -5.69 -17.44 1.65
C MET A 1 -6.18 -17.45 3.10
N THR A 2 -5.37 -17.84 4.08
CA THR A 2 -5.81 -17.90 5.49
C THR A 2 -5.72 -16.55 6.21
N THR A 3 -6.46 -16.40 7.31
CA THR A 3 -6.41 -15.24 8.23
C THR A 3 -5.03 -15.03 8.82
N GLU A 4 -4.21 -16.08 8.99
CA GLU A 4 -2.86 -15.93 9.55
C GLU A 4 -1.94 -15.19 8.59
N ILE A 5 -2.00 -15.50 7.28
CA ILE A 5 -1.22 -14.80 6.26
C ILE A 5 -1.64 -13.33 6.18
N ALA A 6 -2.94 -13.06 6.22
CA ALA A 6 -3.47 -11.70 6.28
C ALA A 6 -2.89 -10.92 7.47
N SER A 7 -2.92 -11.52 8.67
CA SER A 7 -2.40 -10.92 9.89
C SER A 7 -0.90 -10.68 9.81
N PHE A 8 -0.14 -11.63 9.26
CA PHE A 8 1.30 -11.51 9.06
C PHE A 8 1.65 -10.35 8.12
N ILE A 9 0.99 -10.27 6.96
CA ILE A 9 1.21 -9.19 5.98
C ILE A 9 0.87 -7.84 6.62
N VAL A 10 -0.28 -7.76 7.29
CA VAL A 10 -0.75 -6.49 7.87
C VAL A 10 0.13 -6.02 9.01
N ALA A 11 0.64 -6.92 9.86
CA ALA A 11 1.56 -6.56 10.93
C ALA A 11 2.85 -5.86 10.43
N LYS A 12 3.21 -6.01 9.15
CA LYS A 12 4.35 -5.32 8.53
C LYS A 12 4.03 -3.91 8.04
N ILE A 13 2.77 -3.61 7.75
CA ILE A 13 2.37 -2.34 7.12
C ILE A 13 1.48 -1.47 8.00
N GLY A 14 0.76 -2.05 8.97
CA GLY A 14 -0.20 -1.33 9.81
C GLY A 14 -0.95 -2.25 10.77
N ARG A 15 -2.23 -1.94 11.01
CA ARG A 15 -3.09 -2.70 11.91
C ARG A 15 -4.33 -3.20 11.20
N LEU A 16 -4.61 -4.50 11.29
CA LEU A 16 -5.79 -5.11 10.69
C LEU A 16 -7.04 -4.59 11.40
N LYS A 17 -8.01 -4.12 10.61
CA LYS A 17 -9.34 -3.73 11.07
C LYS A 17 -10.36 -4.79 10.72
N ASP A 18 -10.30 -5.27 9.48
CA ASP A 18 -11.20 -6.31 8.97
C ASP A 18 -10.54 -7.04 7.80
N CYS A 19 -10.97 -8.28 7.57
CA CYS A 19 -10.51 -9.11 6.47
C CYS A 19 -11.72 -9.70 5.77
N ASP A 20 -11.96 -9.28 4.53
CA ASP A 20 -13.03 -9.84 3.70
C ASP A 20 -12.56 -11.17 3.12
N LEU A 21 -12.63 -12.20 3.96
CA LEU A 21 -12.58 -13.59 3.52
C LEU A 21 -13.99 -13.95 3.08
N SER A 22 -14.32 -13.65 1.83
CA SER A 22 -15.63 -13.99 1.28
C SER A 22 -15.95 -15.46 1.60
N LYS A 23 -17.07 -15.66 2.30
CA LYS A 23 -17.51 -16.94 2.87
C LYS A 23 -18.13 -17.81 1.77
N GLY A 24 -17.33 -18.30 0.83
CA GLY A 24 -17.81 -19.11 -0.28
C GLY A 24 -16.80 -20.17 -0.76
N PRO A 25 -17.25 -21.37 -1.15
CA PRO A 25 -16.37 -22.45 -1.61
C PRO A 25 -15.66 -22.15 -2.93
N LEU A 26 -16.02 -21.06 -3.62
CA LEU A 26 -15.47 -20.63 -4.92
C LEU A 26 -14.93 -19.20 -4.93
N SER A 27 -14.80 -18.55 -3.77
CA SER A 27 -14.59 -17.10 -3.68
C SER A 27 -13.18 -16.73 -3.22
N TRP A 28 -12.19 -17.51 -3.65
CA TRP A 28 -10.79 -17.07 -3.65
C TRP A 28 -10.65 -16.19 -4.88
N GLY A 29 -11.09 -14.93 -4.81
CA GLY A 29 -10.72 -13.95 -5.82
C GLY A 29 -9.19 -13.96 -6.00
N LEU A 30 -8.69 -13.50 -7.16
CA LEU A 30 -7.25 -13.43 -7.48
C LEU A 30 -6.42 -12.61 -6.45
N PHE A 31 -7.06 -11.98 -5.48
CA PHE A 31 -6.47 -11.09 -4.48
C PHE A 31 -7.24 -11.15 -3.16
N MET A 32 -6.58 -10.74 -2.08
CA MET A 32 -7.15 -10.61 -0.73
C MET A 32 -7.53 -9.15 -0.47
N ARG A 33 -8.73 -8.92 0.06
CA ARG A 33 -9.18 -7.59 0.48
C ARG A 33 -9.02 -7.43 1.99
N LEU A 34 -8.27 -6.40 2.37
CA LEU A 34 -7.92 -6.11 3.75
C LEU A 34 -8.32 -4.68 4.09
N HIS A 35 -9.04 -4.52 5.19
CA HIS A 35 -9.25 -3.22 5.79
C HIS A 35 -8.15 -2.99 6.83
N VAL A 36 -7.24 -2.05 6.53
CA VAL A 36 -6.04 -1.81 7.33
C VAL A 36 -6.01 -0.36 7.78
N ALA A 37 -5.75 -0.13 9.07
CA ALA A 37 -5.38 1.18 9.57
C ALA A 37 -3.90 1.43 9.29
N LEU A 38 -3.63 2.45 8.47
CA LEU A 38 -2.29 2.86 8.03
C LEU A 38 -2.01 4.28 8.51
N ASP A 39 -0.72 4.56 8.76
CA ASP A 39 -0.23 5.91 9.02
C ASP A 39 -0.08 6.67 7.69
N VAL A 40 -1.09 7.48 7.36
CA VAL A 40 -1.18 8.21 6.08
C VAL A 40 -0.19 9.38 5.97
N THR A 41 0.53 9.72 7.05
CA THR A 41 1.60 10.73 7.02
C THR A 41 2.87 10.21 6.34
N LYS A 42 2.97 8.88 6.19
CA LYS A 42 4.05 8.17 5.51
C LYS A 42 3.62 7.76 4.11
N PRO A 43 4.59 7.49 3.21
CA PRO A 43 4.28 6.94 1.91
C PRO A 43 3.52 5.61 2.04
N LEU A 44 2.47 5.45 1.26
CA LEU A 44 1.69 4.21 1.26
C LEU A 44 2.50 3.07 0.63
N PRO A 45 2.64 1.92 1.31
CA PRO A 45 3.41 0.80 0.80
C PRO A 45 2.74 0.24 -0.47
N ARG A 46 3.46 0.20 -1.59
CA ARG A 46 2.96 -0.40 -2.84
C ARG A 46 3.33 -1.87 -2.98
N VAL A 47 4.42 -2.26 -2.32
CA VAL A 47 5.00 -3.59 -2.39
C VAL A 47 5.56 -3.97 -1.02
N LEU A 48 5.40 -5.23 -0.62
CA LEU A 48 6.06 -5.84 0.53
C LEU A 48 6.87 -7.05 0.06
N LYS A 49 8.18 -7.04 0.37
CA LYS A 49 9.03 -8.22 0.22
C LYS A 49 8.93 -9.07 1.48
N ILE A 50 8.62 -10.34 1.32
CA ILE A 50 8.49 -11.32 2.40
C ILE A 50 9.53 -12.41 2.14
N ARG A 51 10.24 -12.80 3.19
CA ARG A 51 11.16 -13.94 3.15
C ARG A 51 10.60 -15.08 3.99
N THR A 52 10.51 -16.27 3.43
CA THR A 52 10.10 -17.48 4.16
C THR A 52 11.25 -18.01 5.01
N ILE A 53 10.92 -18.88 5.96
CA ILE A 53 11.93 -19.56 6.80
C ILE A 53 12.85 -20.45 5.95
N LEU A 54 12.34 -20.95 4.82
CA LEU A 54 13.10 -21.74 3.84
C LEU A 54 14.02 -20.88 2.96
N GLY A 55 13.92 -19.55 3.08
CA GLY A 55 14.77 -18.60 2.38
C GLY A 55 14.17 -18.02 1.11
N ASP A 56 12.99 -18.49 0.68
CA ASP A 56 12.30 -18.00 -0.51
C ASP A 56 11.86 -16.54 -0.34
N GLU A 57 12.02 -15.74 -1.39
CA GLU A 57 11.52 -14.37 -1.44
C GLU A 57 10.22 -14.29 -2.24
N HIS A 58 9.23 -13.63 -1.65
CA HIS A 58 7.95 -13.33 -2.28
C HIS A 58 7.70 -11.83 -2.29
N ILE A 59 7.10 -11.36 -3.36
CA ILE A 59 6.71 -9.96 -3.54
C ILE A 59 5.18 -9.90 -3.49
N VAL A 60 4.65 -9.17 -2.51
CA VAL A 60 3.23 -8.88 -2.39
C VAL A 60 2.99 -7.47 -2.89
N SER A 61 2.16 -7.31 -3.93
CA SER A 61 1.71 -6.01 -4.40
C SER A 61 0.44 -5.57 -3.69
N PHE A 62 0.32 -4.27 -3.41
CA PHE A 62 -0.86 -3.68 -2.80
C PHE A 62 -1.57 -2.75 -3.77
N THR A 63 -2.88 -2.95 -3.89
CA THR A 63 -3.79 -2.04 -4.57
C THR A 63 -4.74 -1.46 -3.54
N TYR A 64 -4.91 -0.13 -3.56
CA TYR A 64 -5.74 0.58 -2.61
C TYR A 64 -7.11 0.89 -3.21
N GLU A 65 -8.18 0.58 -2.49
CA GLU A 65 -9.53 1.01 -2.85
C GLU A 65 -9.87 2.33 -2.15
N ARG A 66 -10.63 3.22 -2.82
CA ARG A 66 -11.10 4.51 -2.27
C ARG A 66 -9.98 5.44 -1.81
N LEU A 67 -8.87 5.46 -2.56
CA LEU A 67 -7.75 6.33 -2.27
C LEU A 67 -8.14 7.79 -2.58
N PRO A 68 -8.24 8.69 -1.58
CA PRO A 68 -8.46 10.10 -1.87
C PRO A 68 -7.22 10.69 -2.54
N ASN A 69 -7.27 12.00 -2.79
CA ASN A 69 -6.18 12.82 -3.30
C ASN A 69 -4.76 12.31 -2.95
N PHE A 70 -4.07 11.65 -3.89
CA PHE A 70 -2.77 10.98 -3.70
C PHE A 70 -1.68 11.62 -4.56
N CYS A 71 -0.56 11.98 -3.93
CA CYS A 71 0.61 12.46 -4.64
C CYS A 71 1.50 11.29 -5.06
N TYR A 72 1.63 11.04 -6.37
CA TYR A 72 2.45 9.95 -6.89
C TYR A 72 3.95 10.14 -6.65
N LEU A 73 4.42 11.40 -6.58
CA LEU A 73 5.82 11.76 -6.31
C LEU A 73 6.23 11.43 -4.87
N LEU A 74 5.44 11.84 -3.88
CA LEU A 74 5.75 11.61 -2.46
C LEU A 74 5.15 10.32 -1.89
N GLY A 75 4.20 9.70 -2.60
CA GLY A 75 3.50 8.51 -2.14
C GLY A 75 2.52 8.75 -0.97
N LYS A 76 2.11 9.99 -0.71
CA LYS A 76 1.28 10.38 0.45
C LYS A 76 -0.13 10.82 0.06
N LEU A 77 -1.07 10.73 1.01
CA LEU A 77 -2.44 11.23 0.87
C LEU A 77 -2.57 12.69 1.34
N GLY A 78 -3.47 13.44 0.69
CA GLY A 78 -3.95 14.73 1.19
C GLY A 78 -3.27 15.97 0.62
N LEU A 79 -2.32 15.84 -0.31
CA LEU A 79 -1.63 16.99 -0.90
C LEU A 79 -1.79 17.00 -2.43
N ILE A 80 -2.85 17.65 -2.91
CA ILE A 80 -3.03 18.03 -4.32
C ILE A 80 -3.05 19.56 -4.41
N SER A 81 -2.01 20.18 -3.88
CA SER A 81 -1.74 21.59 -4.15
C SER A 81 -0.24 21.77 -4.39
N LYS A 82 0.06 22.76 -5.23
CA LYS A 82 1.25 23.02 -6.06
C LYS A 82 2.66 22.86 -5.45
N TRP A 83 2.77 22.51 -4.16
CA TRP A 83 4.01 22.44 -3.41
C TRP A 83 3.99 21.20 -2.54
N CYS A 84 4.57 20.12 -3.03
CA CYS A 84 4.94 18.99 -2.20
C CYS A 84 6.01 19.44 -1.21
N GLU A 85 5.57 19.93 -0.04
CA GLU A 85 6.38 20.63 0.98
C GLU A 85 7.57 19.83 1.56
N SER A 86 7.88 18.63 1.04
CA SER A 86 9.04 17.85 1.47
C SER A 86 10.14 17.73 0.41
N HIS A 87 9.91 18.15 -0.85
CA HIS A 87 10.92 18.05 -1.92
C HIS A 87 10.85 19.18 -2.95
N PHE A 88 10.54 20.41 -2.52
CA PHE A 88 11.11 21.55 -3.24
C PHE A 88 12.59 21.68 -2.84
N GLN A 89 13.44 20.74 -3.29
CA GLN A 89 14.75 21.20 -3.73
C GLN A 89 14.44 22.22 -4.81
N ALA A 90 14.94 23.44 -4.64
CA ALA A 90 14.62 24.60 -5.48
C ALA A 90 14.92 24.43 -6.99
N ASP A 91 15.38 23.25 -7.41
CA ASP A 91 15.88 22.91 -8.74
C ASP A 91 15.08 21.77 -9.44
N PHE A 92 13.89 21.37 -8.94
CA PHE A 92 13.07 20.39 -9.65
C PHE A 92 12.46 21.00 -10.91
N VAL A 93 13.07 20.72 -12.07
CA VAL A 93 12.50 21.00 -13.39
C VAL A 93 11.55 19.86 -13.76
N ASP A 94 10.29 20.20 -14.06
CA ASP A 94 9.27 19.24 -14.49
C ASP A 94 9.68 18.63 -15.86
N PRO A 95 9.84 17.29 -15.98
CA PRO A 95 10.23 16.66 -17.24
C PRO A 95 9.19 16.81 -18.36
N VAL A 96 7.97 17.28 -18.05
CA VAL A 96 6.88 17.45 -19.02
C VAL A 96 6.98 18.79 -19.79
N GLU A 97 7.86 19.71 -19.39
CA GLU A 97 8.10 20.98 -20.10
C GLU A 97 9.16 20.91 -21.22
N ASN A 98 9.54 19.71 -21.70
CA ASN A 98 10.37 19.55 -22.91
C ASN A 98 9.69 18.71 -23.99
#